data_AF-A0A7V4WAY8-F1
#
_entry.id   AF-A0A7V4WAY8-F1
#
_cell.length_a   1.000
_cell.length_b   1.000
_cell.length_c   1.000
_cell.angle_alpha   90.00
_cell.angle_beta   90.00
_cell.angle_gamma   90.00
#
_symmetry.space_group_name_H-M   'P 1'
#
loop_
_entity.id
_entity.type
_entity.pdbx_description
1 polymer ?
#
loop_
_entity_poly.entity_id
_entity_poly.type
_entity_poly.pdbx_seq_one_letter_code
_entity_poly.pdbx_strand_id
1 'polypeptide(L)'
;MAEITPSGTVWTWIAYFNTPYNKPLIYCPTAVMAAEAYPFLDSGQISGMLNGVIGAAQYETLLGMENERTYAAAASWALSSAHIFIILLIILGNLGYAIMKRRGTRERGGTRIG
;
A
#
# COMPACT_ATOMS: atom_id res chain seq x y z
N MET A 1 -24.32 0.47 -0.72
CA MET A 1 -23.84 0.54 -2.11
C MET A 1 -22.35 0.27 -2.14
N ALA A 2 -21.81 -0.39 -3.17
CA ALA A 2 -20.39 -0.74 -3.24
C ALA A 2 -19.72 0.03 -4.38
N GLU A 3 -18.66 0.77 -4.08
CA GLU A 3 -17.86 1.50 -5.07
C GLU A 3 -16.51 0.81 -5.25
N ILE A 4 -16.11 0.52 -6.50
CA ILE A 4 -14.93 -0.31 -6.84
C ILE A 4 -13.92 0.47 -7.70
N THR A 5 -14.22 1.72 -8.04
CA THR A 5 -13.37 2.50 -8.94
C THR A 5 -12.18 3.10 -8.19
N PRO A 6 -10.95 3.01 -8.72
CA PRO A 6 -9.77 3.68 -8.16
C PRO A 6 -9.75 5.16 -8.59
N SER A 7 -10.81 5.88 -8.28
CA SER A 7 -10.95 7.30 -8.57
C SER A 7 -11.39 8.02 -7.30
N GLY A 8 -10.97 9.28 -7.13
CA GLY A 8 -11.33 10.14 -5.99
C GLY A 8 -12.83 10.48 -5.89
N THR A 9 -13.70 9.72 -6.56
CA THR A 9 -15.15 9.88 -6.60
C THR A 9 -15.83 9.47 -5.29
N VAL A 10 -15.12 8.76 -4.40
CA VAL A 10 -15.60 8.44 -3.03
C VAL A 10 -16.08 9.68 -2.30
N TRP A 11 -15.34 10.78 -2.39
CA TRP A 11 -15.73 12.06 -1.78
C TRP A 11 -17.12 12.50 -2.26
N THR A 12 -17.36 12.40 -3.56
CA THR A 12 -18.64 12.74 -4.19
C THR A 12 -19.75 11.81 -3.69
N TRP A 13 -19.50 10.50 -3.65
CA TRP A 13 -20.50 9.52 -3.20
C TRP A 13 -20.82 9.65 -1.70
N ILE A 14 -19.84 9.93 -0.85
CA ILE A 14 -20.05 10.24 0.56
C ILE A 14 -20.93 11.49 0.69
N ALA A 15 -20.61 12.57 -0.02
CA ALA A 15 -21.41 13.80 0.03
C ALA A 15 -22.85 13.61 -0.49
N TYR A 16 -23.05 12.78 -1.51
CA TYR A 16 -24.37 12.54 -2.11
C TYR A 16 -25.24 11.51 -1.37
N PHE A 17 -24.66 10.47 -0.76
CA PHE A 17 -25.43 9.36 -0.20
C PHE A 17 -25.32 9.21 1.32
N ASN A 18 -24.17 9.54 1.90
CA ASN A 18 -24.00 9.46 3.34
C ASN A 18 -24.74 10.64 4.02
N THR A 19 -24.43 11.88 3.63
CA THR A 19 -24.96 13.09 4.29
C THR A 19 -26.49 13.24 4.23
N PRO A 20 -27.18 12.98 3.10
CA PRO A 20 -28.63 13.20 3.04
C PRO A 20 -29.47 11.93 3.28
N TYR A 21 -28.93 10.71 3.09
CA TYR A 21 -29.73 9.48 3.13
C TYR A 21 -29.26 8.44 4.15
N ASN A 22 -28.15 8.67 4.88
CA ASN A 22 -27.58 7.74 5.86
C ASN A 22 -27.49 6.29 5.35
N LYS A 23 -27.20 6.11 4.05
CA LYS A 23 -27.11 4.77 3.46
C LYS A 23 -25.71 4.20 3.67
N PRO A 24 -25.58 2.90 4.00
CA PRO A 24 -24.28 2.26 4.14
C PRO A 24 -23.54 2.23 2.79
N LEU A 25 -22.39 2.89 2.75
CA LEU A 25 -21.45 2.91 1.63
C LEU A 25 -20.28 1.98 1.94
N ILE A 26 -19.97 1.08 1.01
CA ILE A 26 -18.81 0.18 1.07
C ILE A 26 -17.86 0.61 -0.04
N TYR A 27 -16.58 0.75 0.29
CA TYR A 27 -15.56 1.19 -0.67
C TYR A 27 -14.53 0.09 -0.93
N CYS A 28 -14.21 -0.17 -2.19
CA CYS A 28 -13.28 -1.20 -2.62
C CYS A 28 -12.14 -0.56 -3.44
N PRO A 29 -11.21 0.19 -2.80
CA PRO A 29 -10.11 0.84 -3.49
C PRO A 29 -9.03 -0.14 -3.95
N THR A 30 -8.14 0.36 -4.82
CA THR A 30 -6.80 -0.22 -4.98
C THR A 30 -5.97 0.00 -3.72
N ALA A 31 -4.97 -0.85 -3.47
CA ALA A 31 -4.16 -0.80 -2.26
C ALA A 31 -3.49 0.57 -2.00
N VAL A 32 -3.21 1.35 -3.05
CA VAL A 32 -2.61 2.69 -2.94
C VAL A 32 -3.64 3.72 -2.45
N MET A 33 -4.88 3.63 -2.91
CA MET A 33 -5.95 4.56 -2.54
C MET A 33 -6.60 4.25 -1.19
N ALA A 34 -6.39 3.04 -0.67
CA ALA A 34 -6.84 2.65 0.67
C ALA A 34 -6.38 3.65 1.75
N ALA A 35 -5.14 4.17 1.62
CA ALA A 35 -4.56 5.14 2.54
C ALA A 35 -5.41 6.42 2.68
N GLU A 36 -5.95 6.89 1.57
CA GLU A 36 -6.77 8.11 1.50
C GLU A 36 -8.17 7.90 2.08
N ALA A 37 -8.62 6.64 2.13
CA ALA A 37 -9.97 6.30 2.54
C ALA A 37 -10.10 5.92 4.03
N TYR A 38 -8.99 5.65 4.73
CA TYR A 38 -9.02 5.36 6.18
C TYR A 38 -9.71 6.45 7.02
N PRO A 39 -9.50 7.76 6.78
CA PRO A 39 -10.20 8.80 7.56
C PRO A 39 -11.72 8.68 7.49
N PHE A 40 -12.28 8.21 6.36
CA PHE A 40 -13.73 7.99 6.22
C PHE A 40 -14.22 6.73 6.91
N LEU A 41 -13.38 5.71 6.97
CA LEU A 41 -13.67 4.49 7.69
C LEU A 41 -13.70 4.76 9.20
N ASP A 42 -12.70 5.49 9.68
CA ASP A 42 -12.56 5.85 11.10
C ASP A 42 -13.65 6.83 11.55
N SER A 43 -14.09 7.74 10.67
CA SER A 43 -15.20 8.66 10.95
C SER A 43 -16.59 8.02 10.85
N GLY A 44 -16.69 6.77 10.39
CA GLY A 44 -17.96 6.08 10.17
C GLY A 44 -18.75 6.57 8.94
N GLN A 45 -18.14 7.38 8.08
CA GLN A 45 -18.76 7.85 6.83
C GLN A 45 -18.84 6.74 5.76
N ILE A 46 -18.02 5.69 5.89
CA ILE A 46 -18.17 4.44 5.14
C ILE A 46 -18.31 3.26 6.11
N SER A 47 -19.16 2.30 5.74
CA SER A 47 -19.52 1.15 6.59
C SER A 47 -18.50 0.02 6.51
N GLY A 48 -17.61 0.04 5.51
CA GLY A 48 -16.61 -1.01 5.32
C GLY A 48 -15.74 -0.75 4.11
N MET A 49 -14.58 -1.39 4.10
CA MET A 49 -13.57 -1.23 3.05
C MET A 49 -12.95 -2.56 2.65
N LEU A 50 -12.85 -2.82 1.33
CA LEU A 50 -12.16 -4.00 0.78
C LEU A 50 -10.95 -3.55 -0.04
N ASN A 51 -9.78 -3.61 0.59
CA ASN A 51 -8.54 -3.07 0.03
C ASN A 51 -7.86 -4.01 -0.98
N GLY A 52 -8.19 -3.87 -2.27
CA GLY A 52 -7.54 -4.58 -3.37
C GLY A 52 -7.31 -6.07 -3.10
N VAL A 53 -6.08 -6.55 -3.36
CA VAL A 53 -5.68 -7.95 -3.21
C VAL A 53 -5.70 -8.44 -1.76
N ILE A 54 -5.38 -7.56 -0.80
CA ILE A 54 -5.38 -7.90 0.62
C ILE A 54 -6.81 -8.07 1.14
N GLY A 55 -7.72 -7.17 0.73
CA GLY A 55 -9.14 -7.25 1.03
C GLY A 55 -9.79 -8.49 0.43
N ALA A 56 -9.39 -8.87 -0.79
CA ALA A 56 -9.81 -10.13 -1.40
C ALA A 56 -9.31 -11.36 -0.60
N ALA A 57 -8.05 -11.37 -0.16
CA ALA A 57 -7.52 -12.46 0.66
C ALA A 57 -8.20 -12.57 2.05
N GLN A 58 -8.51 -11.43 2.68
CA GLN A 58 -9.28 -11.41 3.93
C GLN A 58 -10.70 -11.91 3.72
N TYR A 59 -11.32 -11.57 2.59
CA TYR A 59 -12.66 -12.05 2.23
C TYR A 59 -12.69 -13.57 2.03
N GLU A 60 -11.68 -14.14 1.37
CA GLU A 60 -11.52 -15.60 1.23
C GLU A 60 -11.33 -16.30 2.58
N THR A 61 -10.60 -15.68 3.51
CA THR A 61 -10.43 -16.20 4.87
C THR A 61 -11.76 -16.22 5.63
N LEU A 62 -12.56 -15.16 5.51
CA LEU A 62 -13.90 -15.07 6.12
C LEU A 62 -14.88 -16.11 5.55
N LEU A 63 -14.70 -16.51 4.28
CA LEU A 63 -15.47 -17.57 3.64
C LEU A 63 -15.01 -19.00 4.02
N GLY A 64 -13.98 -19.13 4.86
CA GLY A 64 -13.43 -20.44 5.24
C GLY A 64 -12.62 -21.12 4.12
N MET A 65 -12.20 -20.37 3.09
CA MET A 65 -11.38 -20.87 1.98
C MET A 65 -9.88 -20.83 2.30
N GLU A 66 -9.51 -20.74 3.59
CA GLU A 66 -8.13 -20.63 4.07
C GLU A 66 -7.23 -21.80 3.65
N ASN A 67 -7.82 -22.98 3.44
CA ASN A 67 -7.11 -24.20 3.05
C ASN A 67 -7.01 -24.37 1.52
N GLU A 68 -7.66 -23.50 0.74
CA GLU A 68 -7.58 -23.51 -0.71
C GLU A 68 -6.46 -22.56 -1.18
N ARG A 69 -5.69 -22.99 -2.19
CA ARG A 69 -4.67 -22.14 -2.82
C ARG A 69 -5.36 -21.10 -3.70
N THR A 70 -5.87 -20.05 -3.08
CA THR A 70 -6.60 -19.01 -3.80
C THR A 70 -5.64 -17.93 -4.31
N TYR A 71 -6.00 -17.33 -5.44
CA TYR A 71 -5.15 -16.36 -6.13
C TYR A 71 -4.84 -15.12 -5.28
N ALA A 72 -5.79 -14.64 -4.46
CA ALA A 72 -5.57 -13.45 -3.64
C ALA A 72 -4.60 -13.71 -2.48
N ALA A 73 -4.67 -14.89 -1.85
CA ALA A 73 -3.68 -15.33 -0.87
C ALA A 73 -2.28 -15.38 -1.49
N ALA A 74 -2.09 -16.04 -2.63
CA ALA A 74 -0.80 -16.13 -3.30
C ALA A 74 -0.24 -14.75 -3.69
N ALA A 75 -1.08 -13.88 -4.24
CA ALA A 75 -0.69 -12.52 -4.64
C ALA A 75 -0.32 -11.64 -3.44
N SER A 76 -0.99 -11.79 -2.29
CA SER A 76 -0.65 -11.07 -1.06
C SER A 76 0.75 -11.44 -0.54
N TRP A 77 1.10 -12.72 -0.57
CA TRP A 77 2.42 -13.20 -0.16
C TRP A 77 3.53 -12.76 -1.12
N ALA A 78 3.25 -12.79 -2.43
CA ALA A 78 4.17 -12.29 -3.45
C ALA A 78 4.43 -10.77 -3.32
N LEU A 79 3.39 -10.00 -3.01
CA LEU A 79 3.52 -8.57 -2.79
C LEU A 79 4.41 -8.26 -1.58
N SER A 80 4.21 -8.95 -0.46
CA SER A 80 5.01 -8.78 0.76
C SER A 80 6.49 -9.10 0.54
N SER A 81 6.81 -10.20 -0.15
CA SER A 81 8.19 -10.59 -0.45
C SER A 81 8.89 -9.58 -1.36
N ALA A 82 8.18 -9.02 -2.35
CA ALA A 82 8.70 -7.97 -3.21
C ALA A 82 9.03 -6.67 -2.44
N HIS A 83 8.21 -6.28 -1.47
CA HIS A 83 8.48 -5.09 -0.65
C HIS A 83 9.75 -5.26 0.19
N ILE A 84 9.94 -6.43 0.80
CA ILE A 84 11.16 -6.75 1.57
C ILE A 84 12.39 -6.72 0.66
N PHE A 85 12.28 -7.27 -0.55
CA PHE A 85 13.37 -7.27 -1.52
C PHE A 85 13.80 -5.85 -1.93
N ILE A 86 12.84 -4.96 -2.21
CA ILE A 86 13.12 -3.56 -2.56
C ILE A 86 13.81 -2.84 -1.39
N ILE A 87 13.34 -3.02 -0.15
CA ILE A 87 13.98 -2.43 1.04
C ILE A 87 15.43 -2.89 1.16
N LEU A 88 15.69 -4.18 0.95
CA LEU A 88 17.04 -4.74 1.00
C LEU A 88 17.94 -4.12 -0.08
N LEU A 89 17.44 -3.94 -1.30
CA LEU A 89 18.19 -3.28 -2.38
C LEU A 89 18.50 -1.81 -2.06
N ILE A 90 17.57 -1.08 -1.44
CA ILE A 90 17.80 0.32 -1.01
C ILE A 90 18.90 0.38 0.04
N ILE A 91 18.90 -0.53 1.02
CA ILE A 91 19.94 -0.60 2.05
C ILE A 91 21.30 -0.88 1.43
N LEU A 92 21.39 -1.87 0.53
CA LEU A 92 22.64 -2.20 -0.16
C LEU A 92 23.14 -1.03 -1.03
N GLY A 93 22.24 -0.34 -1.74
CA GLY A 93 22.57 0.85 -2.53
C GLY A 93 23.14 1.98 -1.68
N ASN A 94 22.50 2.26 -0.54
CA ASN A 94 22.97 3.29 0.41
C ASN A 94 24.33 2.94 1.01
N LEU A 95 24.56 1.66 1.34
CA LEU A 95 25.83 1.19 1.88
C LEU A 95 26.95 1.27 0.84
N GLY A 96 26.67 0.86 -0.40
CA GLY A 96 27.59 0.99 -1.54
C GLY A 96 27.97 2.45 -1.82
N TYR A 97 26.99 3.36 -1.82
CA TYR A 97 27.22 4.80 -1.97
C TYR A 97 28.11 5.35 -0.85
N ALA A 98 27.87 4.96 0.40
CA ALA A 98 28.67 5.42 1.54
C ALA A 98 30.13 4.93 1.47
N ILE A 99 30.36 3.69 1.03
CA ILE A 99 31.71 3.12 0.84
C ILE A 99 32.43 3.83 -0.31
N MET A 100 31.76 4.07 -1.43
CA MET A 100 32.32 4.79 -2.59
C MET A 100 32.66 6.25 -2.24
N LYS A 101 31.77 6.95 -1.52
CA LYS A 101 31.99 8.33 -1.07
C LYS A 101 33.22 8.46 -0.14
N ARG A 102 33.45 7.46 0.73
CA ARG A 102 34.66 7.41 1.59
C ARG A 102 35.95 7.16 0.80
N ARG A 103 35.90 6.42 -0.32
CA ARG A 103 37.06 6.20 -1.20
C ARG A 103 37.41 7.44 -2.03
N GLY A 104 36.42 8.13 -2.62
CA GLY A 104 36.65 9.35 -3.41
C GLY A 104 37.19 10.54 -2.62
N THR A 105 37.01 10.58 -1.30
CA THR A 105 37.57 11.63 -0.42
C THR A 105 39.05 11.34 -0.08
N ARG A 106 39.48 10.08 -0.15
CA ARG A 106 40.85 9.66 0.20
C ARG A 106 41.85 9.89 -0.94
N GLU A 107 41.39 9.89 -2.20
CA GLU A 107 42.22 10.20 -3.38
C GLU A 107 42.47 11.71 -3.59
N ARG A 108 41.58 12.60 -3.12
CA ARG A 108 41.78 14.06 -3.22
C ARG A 108 42.70 14.66 -2.14
N GLY A 109 43.05 13.91 -1.11
CA GLY A 109 43.93 14.35 -0.02
C GLY A 109 45.42 14.08 -0.24
N GLY A 110 45.81 13.39 -1.32
CA GLY A 110 47.20 12.96 -1.58
C GLY A 110 48.01 13.85 -2.54
N THR A 111 47.41 14.87 -3.14
CA THR A 111 48.08 15.71 -4.14
C THR A 111 47.93 17.19 -3.82
N ARG A 112 48.56 17.64 -2.73
CA ARG A 112 49.01 19.03 -2.60
C ARG A 112 50.36 19.04 -1.89
N ILE A 113 51.36 19.54 -2.63
CA ILE A 113 52.54 20.32 -2.24
C ILE A 113 53.49 19.66 -1.21
N GLY A 114 54.80 19.61 -1.39
CA GLY A 114 55.76 20.26 -2.26
C GLY A 114 57.14 19.94 -1.68
#